data_AF-A0A2P2M239-F1
#
_entry.id   AF-A0A2P2M239-F1
#
_cell.length_a   1.000
_cell.length_b   1.000
_cell.length_c   1.000
_cell.angle_alpha   90.00
_cell.angle_beta   90.00
_cell.angle_gamma   90.00
#
_symmetry.space_group_name_H-M   'P 1'
#
loop_
_entity.id
_entity.type
_entity.pdbx_description
1 polymer ?
#
loop_
_entity_poly.entity_id
_entity_poly.type
_entity_poly.pdbx_seq_one_letter_code
_entity_poly.pdbx_strand_id
1 'polypeptide(L)'
;MTSLRPWKSLKRKAFFDGGKCGLKTKQLPFMAVLFIAMLIIVYKMTIQQYQHTQMEEKLDPFETSKKSDLVSGLLGSLPRGIIRASSDLEMKPLWSSSSLRSKVVSYSHRNLLAIPVGIQQKHNVDAIVQKFLPENFTVILFHYDGNVDGWWDLEWSNQAIHIVAQNQTKWWFAKRFLHPAVVSIYDYVFLWDEDLGVKNFDPRRYLDIVRLEGLEISQPALDPNSTDIHHRITIRARTKKLHRRVYDSRGSTKCSDASEGPPCTGFVEGMAPVFSRLAWYCTWHLIQNDLVHGWGMDMKLGYCAQVRYSHLILNQRILIWLMCLFLYKCFVSNNVFKTELDSSN
;
A
#
# COMPACT_ATOMS: atom_id res chain seq x y z
N MET A 1 -82.68 13.06 -35.29
CA MET A 1 -82.43 13.85 -36.51
C MET A 1 -80.99 13.63 -36.90
N THR A 2 -80.74 12.61 -37.73
CA THR A 2 -80.51 12.70 -39.19
C THR A 2 -79.04 13.07 -39.48
N SER A 3 -78.10 12.14 -39.75
CA SER A 3 -78.02 11.07 -40.77
C SER A 3 -77.52 11.58 -42.13
N LEU A 4 -76.43 10.96 -42.62
CA LEU A 4 -76.01 10.77 -44.04
C LEU A 4 -75.41 12.02 -44.73
N ARG A 5 -74.39 11.99 -45.60
CA ARG A 5 -73.72 10.94 -46.40
C ARG A 5 -72.45 11.57 -47.09
N PRO A 6 -71.73 10.90 -48.03
CA PRO A 6 -70.27 10.92 -48.09
C PRO A 6 -69.70 11.47 -49.41
N TRP A 7 -68.39 11.42 -49.61
CA TRP A 7 -67.84 11.19 -50.96
C TRP A 7 -66.79 10.08 -50.94
N LYS A 8 -67.22 8.91 -51.41
CA LYS A 8 -66.34 7.86 -51.92
C LYS A 8 -66.14 8.09 -53.42
N SER A 9 -65.04 7.53 -53.92
CA SER A 9 -64.80 7.07 -55.29
C SER A 9 -64.18 8.07 -56.26
N LEU A 10 -62.91 7.79 -56.62
CA LEU A 10 -62.70 7.17 -57.92
C LEU A 10 -61.69 6.03 -57.87
N LYS A 11 -62.24 4.82 -58.05
CA LYS A 11 -61.70 3.61 -58.70
C LYS A 11 -60.25 3.67 -59.20
N ARG A 12 -59.48 2.63 -58.84
CA ARG A 12 -59.11 1.55 -59.79
C ARG A 12 -58.53 0.28 -59.13
N LYS A 13 -59.25 -0.82 -59.42
CA LYS A 13 -58.85 -2.21 -59.73
C LYS A 13 -57.95 -3.02 -58.79
N ALA A 14 -58.53 -4.14 -58.38
CA ALA A 14 -57.91 -5.39 -57.95
C ALA A 14 -56.98 -6.02 -59.00
N PHE A 15 -55.90 -6.67 -58.59
CA PHE A 15 -55.74 -8.14 -58.56
C PHE A 15 -54.35 -8.54 -58.00
N PHE A 16 -54.28 -9.77 -57.49
CA PHE A 16 -53.13 -10.58 -56.99
C PHE A 16 -51.83 -10.43 -57.81
N ASP A 17 -50.60 -10.62 -57.30
CA ASP A 17 -50.07 -11.82 -56.63
C ASP A 17 -48.62 -11.57 -56.10
N GLY A 18 -48.17 -12.38 -55.12
CA GLY A 18 -46.78 -12.84 -54.93
C GLY A 18 -45.61 -11.85 -54.66
N GLY A 19 -45.25 -11.69 -53.37
CA GLY A 19 -43.88 -11.74 -52.81
C GLY A 19 -42.70 -10.89 -53.33
N LYS A 20 -42.11 -10.04 -52.46
CA LYS A 20 -40.75 -10.17 -51.89
C LYS A 20 -40.25 -8.87 -51.22
N CYS A 21 -39.38 -9.09 -50.22
CA CYS A 21 -38.69 -8.18 -49.30
C CYS A 21 -37.88 -7.03 -49.96
N GLY A 22 -37.80 -5.86 -49.32
CA GLY A 22 -36.95 -4.73 -49.77
C GLY A 22 -36.79 -3.54 -48.79
N LEU A 23 -35.70 -3.58 -48.01
CA LEU A 23 -34.86 -2.53 -47.38
C LEU A 23 -35.39 -1.09 -47.11
N LYS A 24 -35.26 -0.66 -45.85
CA LYS A 24 -34.91 0.74 -45.46
C LYS A 24 -33.53 0.73 -44.79
N THR A 25 -32.52 1.28 -45.45
CA THR A 25 -31.11 1.27 -44.96
C THR A 25 -30.50 2.66 -45.08
N LYS A 26 -30.64 3.54 -44.07
CA LYS A 26 -29.87 4.81 -43.97
C LYS A 26 -29.63 5.29 -42.51
N GLN A 27 -29.43 4.39 -41.54
CA GLN A 27 -29.09 4.77 -40.16
C GLN A 27 -27.89 4.02 -39.55
N LEU A 28 -27.55 2.84 -40.07
CA LEU A 28 -26.34 2.11 -39.67
C LEU A 28 -24.99 2.79 -40.02
N PRO A 29 -24.80 3.49 -41.17
CA PRO A 29 -23.46 3.94 -41.53
C PRO A 29 -22.98 5.09 -40.65
N PHE A 30 -23.87 5.93 -40.12
CA PHE A 30 -23.50 7.07 -39.26
C PHE A 30 -23.02 6.62 -37.87
N MET A 31 -23.67 5.62 -37.28
CA MET A 31 -23.25 5.04 -36.00
C MET A 31 -21.90 4.32 -36.10
N ALA A 32 -21.65 3.63 -37.22
CA ALA A 32 -20.35 3.01 -37.48
C ALA A 32 -19.23 4.05 -37.61
N VAL A 33 -19.48 5.18 -38.27
CA VAL A 33 -18.53 6.28 -38.41
C VAL A 33 -18.21 6.94 -37.06
N LEU A 34 -19.22 7.17 -36.21
CA LEU A 34 -19.00 7.69 -34.85
C LEU A 34 -18.20 6.72 -33.98
N PHE A 35 -18.47 5.42 -34.09
CA PHE A 35 -17.74 4.40 -33.35
C PHE A 35 -16.26 4.32 -33.78
N ILE A 36 -16.00 4.40 -35.09
CA ILE A 36 -14.63 4.44 -35.64
C ILE A 36 -13.91 5.72 -35.20
N ALA A 37 -14.58 6.88 -35.21
CA ALA A 37 -14.01 8.14 -34.74
C ALA A 37 -13.64 8.09 -33.25
N MET A 38 -14.50 7.51 -32.41
CA MET A 38 -14.22 7.30 -30.99
C MET A 38 -13.04 6.37 -30.76
N LEU A 39 -12.92 5.28 -31.52
CA LEU A 39 -11.77 4.38 -31.44
C LEU A 39 -10.46 5.06 -31.85
N ILE A 40 -10.51 5.93 -32.87
CA ILE A 40 -9.34 6.73 -33.28
C ILE A 40 -8.95 7.72 -32.18
N ILE A 41 -9.91 8.37 -31.52
CA ILE A 41 -9.65 9.29 -30.40
C ILE A 41 -9.04 8.53 -29.22
N VAL A 42 -9.61 7.39 -28.83
CA VAL A 42 -9.06 6.55 -27.76
C VAL A 42 -7.65 6.06 -28.10
N TYR A 43 -7.43 5.60 -29.33
CA TYR A 43 -6.11 5.18 -29.80
C TYR A 43 -5.08 6.33 -29.72
N LYS A 44 -5.45 7.53 -30.19
CA LYS A 44 -4.60 8.72 -30.10
C LYS A 44 -4.31 9.12 -28.65
N MET A 45 -5.32 9.08 -27.79
CA MET A 45 -5.19 9.33 -26.35
C MET A 45 -4.27 8.29 -25.68
N THR A 46 -4.39 7.01 -26.02
CA THR A 46 -3.52 5.94 -25.47
C THR A 46 -2.09 6.07 -25.95
N ILE A 47 -1.85 6.48 -27.20
CA ILE A 47 -0.51 6.75 -27.71
C ILE A 47 0.09 7.99 -27.06
N GLN A 48 -0.69 9.05 -26.87
CA GLN A 48 -0.23 10.24 -26.17
C GLN A 48 0.07 9.96 -24.69
N GLN A 49 -0.77 9.17 -24.01
CA GLN A 49 -0.49 8.70 -22.66
C GLN A 49 0.77 7.84 -22.63
N TYR A 50 0.94 6.89 -23.56
CA TYR A 50 2.14 6.08 -23.66
C TYR A 50 3.39 6.94 -23.89
N GLN A 51 3.33 7.94 -24.78
CA GLN A 51 4.41 8.89 -25.00
C GLN A 51 4.69 9.77 -23.78
N HIS A 52 3.66 10.17 -23.03
CA HIS A 52 3.81 10.91 -21.77
C HIS A 52 4.49 10.05 -20.71
N THR A 53 4.08 8.79 -20.55
CA THR A 53 4.70 7.82 -19.63
C THR A 53 6.15 7.52 -20.04
N GLN A 54 6.44 7.38 -21.33
CA GLN A 54 7.82 7.24 -21.82
C GLN A 54 8.65 8.52 -21.60
N MET A 55 8.05 9.71 -21.64
CA MET A 55 8.74 10.97 -21.32
C MET A 55 8.96 11.12 -19.83
N GLU A 56 8.01 10.75 -18.96
CA GLU A 56 8.21 10.67 -17.51
C GLU A 56 9.30 9.65 -17.15
N GLU A 57 9.34 8.49 -17.80
CA GLU A 57 10.42 7.49 -17.64
C GLU A 57 11.79 8.02 -18.10
N LYS A 58 11.80 8.90 -19.11
CA LYS A 58 13.03 9.47 -19.70
C LYS A 58 13.47 10.78 -19.03
N LEU A 59 12.56 11.48 -18.37
CA LEU A 59 12.81 12.67 -17.54
C LEU A 59 13.16 12.29 -16.09
N ASP A 60 12.60 11.19 -15.57
CA ASP A 60 12.92 10.59 -14.26
C ASP A 60 13.47 9.15 -14.35
N PRO A 61 14.59 8.91 -15.08
CA PRO A 61 15.25 7.62 -15.06
C PRO A 61 16.01 7.49 -13.72
N PHE A 62 15.39 6.88 -12.71
CA PHE A 62 16.05 6.50 -11.45
C PHE A 62 16.89 7.63 -10.80
N GLU A 63 16.22 8.70 -10.35
CA GLU A 63 16.84 9.73 -9.50
C GLU A 63 17.23 9.21 -8.09
N THR A 64 16.83 7.98 -7.73
CA THR A 64 17.18 7.33 -6.47
C THR A 64 18.66 6.96 -6.38
N SER A 65 19.32 6.57 -7.48
CA SER A 65 20.75 6.25 -7.48
C SER A 65 21.60 7.50 -7.29
N LYS A 66 21.38 8.55 -8.10
CA LYS A 66 22.14 9.79 -8.00
C LYS A 66 21.94 10.50 -6.67
N LYS A 67 20.73 10.47 -6.10
CA LYS A 67 20.44 11.07 -4.78
C LYS A 67 21.04 10.25 -3.64
N SER A 68 21.03 8.92 -3.72
CA SER A 68 21.74 8.04 -2.80
C SER A 68 23.25 8.29 -2.83
N ASP A 69 23.84 8.40 -4.02
CA ASP A 69 25.28 8.65 -4.20
C ASP A 69 25.67 10.07 -3.75
N LEU A 70 24.81 11.07 -4.00
CA LEU A 70 24.99 12.44 -3.54
C LEU A 70 24.87 12.55 -2.01
N VAL A 71 23.88 11.89 -1.40
CA VAL A 71 23.69 11.83 0.06
C VAL A 71 24.82 11.04 0.72
N SER A 72 25.27 9.94 0.11
CA SER A 72 26.43 9.16 0.57
C SER A 72 27.74 9.95 0.43
N GLY A 73 27.88 10.79 -0.61
CA GLY A 73 29.00 11.70 -0.79
C GLY A 73 29.01 12.85 0.23
N LEU A 74 27.85 13.44 0.52
CA LEU A 74 27.69 14.46 1.56
C LEU A 74 27.92 13.89 2.97
N LEU A 75 27.37 12.71 3.28
CA LEU A 75 27.59 12.02 4.55
C LEU A 75 29.04 11.53 4.69
N GLY A 76 29.70 11.16 3.59
CA GLY A 76 31.11 10.79 3.56
C GLY A 76 32.07 11.92 3.91
N SER A 77 31.61 13.18 3.87
CA SER A 77 32.40 14.35 4.31
C SER A 77 32.37 14.58 5.82
N LEU A 78 31.51 13.86 6.56
CA LEU A 78 31.41 14.01 8.01
C LEU A 78 32.50 13.20 8.74
N PRO A 79 33.12 13.76 9.79
CA PRO A 79 34.07 13.03 10.62
C PRO A 79 33.52 11.68 11.13
N ARG A 80 34.38 10.66 11.13
CA ARG A 80 34.04 9.31 11.61
C ARG A 80 33.52 9.39 13.06
N GLY A 81 32.34 8.82 13.29
CA GLY A 81 31.71 8.78 14.61
C GLY A 81 30.72 9.91 14.90
N ILE A 82 30.54 10.89 14.00
CA ILE A 82 29.52 11.95 14.18
C ILE A 82 28.12 11.46 13.81
N ILE A 83 28.01 10.61 12.77
CA ILE A 83 26.71 10.15 12.29
C ILE A 83 26.28 8.93 13.09
N ARG A 84 25.12 9.04 13.76
CA ARG A 84 24.36 7.86 14.20
C ARG A 84 23.38 7.49 13.09
N ALA A 85 23.46 6.24 12.62
CA ALA A 85 22.65 5.76 11.49
C ALA A 85 21.14 5.77 11.76
N SER A 86 20.75 5.73 13.04
CA SER A 86 19.35 5.76 13.48
C SER A 86 19.16 6.71 14.64
N SER A 87 17.93 7.22 14.73
CA SER A 87 17.41 7.94 15.89
C SER A 87 16.30 7.09 16.52
N ASP A 88 15.81 7.53 17.67
CA ASP A 88 14.68 6.95 18.37
C ASP A 88 13.68 8.04 18.77
N LEU A 89 12.48 7.63 19.14
CA LEU A 89 11.42 8.49 19.68
C LEU A 89 11.39 8.46 21.22
N GLU A 90 12.42 7.93 21.89
CA GLU A 90 12.41 7.82 23.34
C GLU A 90 12.66 9.18 23.98
N MET A 91 11.77 9.57 24.90
CA MET A 91 11.98 10.74 25.74
C MET A 91 13.15 10.47 26.69
N LYS A 92 14.18 11.34 26.64
CA LYS A 92 15.36 11.24 27.49
C LYS A 92 15.32 12.36 28.53
N PRO A 93 15.55 12.05 29.83
CA PRO A 93 15.57 13.08 30.86
C PRO A 93 16.71 14.07 30.62
N LEU A 94 16.46 15.35 30.91
CA LEU A 94 17.42 16.44 30.69
C LEU A 94 18.75 16.20 31.39
N TRP A 95 18.72 15.58 32.58
CA TRP A 95 19.90 15.17 33.33
C TRP A 95 19.81 13.68 33.64
N SER A 96 20.67 12.89 32.99
CA SER A 96 20.84 11.47 33.28
C SER A 96 22.32 11.18 33.47
N SER A 97 22.68 10.67 34.65
CA SER A 97 24.04 10.22 34.93
C SER A 97 24.38 9.06 33.98
N SER A 98 25.62 9.03 33.52
CA SER A 98 26.13 8.08 32.51
C SER A 98 25.85 6.61 32.86
N SER A 99 25.70 6.30 34.15
CA SER A 99 25.44 4.97 34.69
C SER A 99 24.09 4.36 34.25
N LEU A 100 23.06 5.19 34.04
CA LEU A 100 21.72 4.75 33.60
C LEU A 100 21.62 4.52 32.09
N ARG A 101 22.58 5.02 31.30
CA ARG A 101 22.61 4.85 29.83
C ARG A 101 23.11 3.47 29.37
N SER A 102 23.59 2.64 30.30
CA SER A 102 24.31 1.39 30.00
C SER A 102 23.46 0.13 29.95
N LYS A 103 22.18 0.18 30.35
CA LYS A 103 21.29 -0.95 30.09
C LYS A 103 21.01 -0.96 28.59
N VAL A 104 21.70 -1.85 27.88
CA VAL A 104 21.32 -2.30 26.54
C VAL A 104 19.91 -2.86 26.67
N VAL A 105 18.91 -2.00 26.56
CA VAL A 105 17.52 -2.42 26.50
C VAL A 105 17.40 -3.20 25.21
N SER A 106 17.08 -4.48 25.31
CA SER A 106 16.78 -5.30 24.14
C SER A 106 15.65 -4.60 23.38
N TYR A 107 15.96 -4.05 22.20
CA TYR A 107 14.99 -3.38 21.33
C TYR A 107 13.98 -4.35 20.70
N SER A 108 13.96 -5.62 21.13
CA SER A 108 13.05 -6.65 20.65
C SER A 108 11.59 -6.32 20.99
N HIS A 109 10.68 -6.46 20.02
CA HIS A 109 9.23 -6.42 20.18
C HIS A 109 8.60 -5.05 20.42
N ARG A 110 9.25 -3.97 19.98
CA ARG A 110 8.67 -2.62 20.07
C ARG A 110 7.71 -2.35 18.93
N ASN A 111 6.57 -1.77 19.22
CA ASN A 111 5.57 -1.38 18.23
C ASN A 111 5.17 0.08 18.45
N LEU A 112 4.82 0.74 17.36
CA LEU A 112 4.43 2.14 17.36
C LEU A 112 2.96 2.27 16.94
N LEU A 113 2.20 3.05 17.69
CA LEU A 113 0.86 3.49 17.33
C LEU A 113 0.90 5.00 17.06
N ALA A 114 0.54 5.40 15.84
CA ALA A 114 0.45 6.79 15.43
C ALA A 114 -0.96 7.08 14.93
N ILE A 115 -1.60 8.10 15.50
CA ILE A 115 -3.00 8.46 15.24
C ILE A 115 -3.11 9.97 14.98
N PRO A 116 -3.76 10.42 13.89
CA PRO A 116 -4.19 11.80 13.76
C PRO A 116 -5.37 12.04 14.69
N VAL A 117 -5.27 13.05 15.54
CA VAL A 117 -6.27 13.30 16.58
C VAL A 117 -6.84 14.70 16.55
N GLY A 118 -8.13 14.77 16.85
CA GLY A 118 -8.87 15.96 17.22
C GLY A 118 -9.66 15.71 18.51
N ILE A 119 -9.86 16.78 19.26
CA ILE A 119 -10.48 16.74 20.59
C ILE A 119 -11.89 16.15 20.59
N GLN A 120 -12.60 16.24 19.46
CA GLN A 120 -13.94 15.69 19.29
C GLN A 120 -13.96 14.15 19.36
N GLN A 121 -12.90 13.48 18.91
CA GLN A 121 -12.77 12.02 18.93
C GLN A 121 -11.98 11.49 20.14
N LYS A 122 -11.67 12.35 21.12
CA LYS A 122 -10.86 11.99 22.29
C LYS A 122 -11.35 10.73 23.00
N HIS A 123 -12.66 10.56 23.16
CA HIS A 123 -13.24 9.38 23.81
C HIS A 123 -12.93 8.08 23.05
N ASN A 124 -12.94 8.11 21.73
CA ASN A 124 -12.64 6.94 20.90
C ASN A 124 -11.14 6.67 20.89
N VAL A 125 -10.31 7.70 20.80
CA VAL A 125 -8.85 7.58 20.90
C VAL A 125 -8.42 7.03 22.26
N ASP A 126 -9.05 7.45 23.36
CA ASP A 126 -8.80 6.87 24.69
C ASP A 126 -9.11 5.37 24.70
N ALA A 127 -10.27 4.96 24.15
CA ALA A 127 -10.60 3.54 24.02
C ALA A 127 -9.59 2.76 23.16
N ILE A 128 -9.07 3.37 22.09
CA ILE A 128 -7.98 2.81 21.27
C ILE A 128 -6.74 2.66 22.15
N VAL A 129 -6.17 3.74 22.68
CA VAL A 129 -4.88 3.72 23.38
C VAL A 129 -4.91 2.76 24.57
N GLN A 130 -5.99 2.73 25.35
CA GLN A 130 -6.13 1.79 26.47
C GLN A 130 -5.99 0.32 26.07
N LYS A 131 -6.36 -0.06 24.84
CA LYS A 131 -6.13 -1.43 24.33
C LYS A 131 -4.65 -1.74 24.09
N PHE A 132 -3.85 -0.74 23.73
CA PHE A 132 -2.45 -0.91 23.33
C PHE A 132 -1.47 -0.75 24.50
N LEU A 133 -1.83 -0.02 25.56
CA LEU A 133 -0.98 0.17 26.74
C LEU A 133 -0.44 -1.15 27.34
N PRO A 134 -1.23 -2.23 27.50
CA PRO A 134 -0.73 -3.48 28.07
C PRO A 134 0.37 -4.16 27.24
N GLU A 135 0.47 -3.84 25.95
CA GLU A 135 1.45 -4.42 25.03
C GLU A 135 2.69 -3.51 24.82
N ASN A 136 2.87 -2.48 25.68
CA ASN A 136 4.02 -1.57 25.69
C ASN A 136 4.28 -0.86 24.34
N PHE A 137 3.21 -0.36 23.72
CA PHE A 137 3.33 0.45 22.50
C PHE A 137 3.83 1.86 22.81
N THR A 138 4.70 2.39 21.95
CA THR A 138 4.89 3.84 21.87
C THR A 138 3.67 4.46 21.20
N VAL A 139 3.14 5.54 21.76
CA VAL A 139 1.98 6.24 21.21
C VAL A 139 2.40 7.64 20.73
N ILE A 140 2.02 7.98 19.50
CA ILE A 140 2.14 9.32 18.94
C ILE A 140 0.75 9.82 18.57
N LEU A 141 0.43 11.02 19.04
CA LEU A 141 -0.77 11.75 18.69
C LEU A 141 -0.40 12.90 17.75
N PHE A 142 -0.95 12.90 16.54
CA PHE A 142 -0.81 13.98 15.58
C PHE A 142 -2.01 14.93 15.68
N HIS A 143 -1.86 16.01 16.44
CA HIS A 143 -2.92 17.00 16.70
C HIS A 143 -3.11 17.90 15.48
N TYR A 144 -4.12 17.58 14.67
CA TYR A 144 -4.48 18.39 13.51
C TYR A 144 -5.35 19.60 13.88
N ASP A 145 -5.97 19.58 15.06
CA ASP A 145 -6.84 20.66 15.57
C ASP A 145 -6.09 21.67 16.47
N GLY A 146 -4.85 21.35 16.85
CA GLY A 146 -4.03 22.20 17.72
C GLY A 146 -4.32 22.08 19.22
N ASN A 147 -5.28 21.25 19.64
CA ASN A 147 -5.72 21.18 21.03
C ASN A 147 -4.99 20.09 21.82
N VAL A 148 -3.82 20.43 22.37
CA VAL A 148 -3.03 19.50 23.20
C VAL A 148 -3.52 19.48 24.64
N ASP A 149 -3.82 20.64 25.22
CA ASP A 149 -4.16 20.79 26.65
C ASP A 149 -5.41 19.99 27.02
N GLY A 150 -6.35 19.84 26.08
CA GLY A 150 -7.56 19.04 26.26
C GLY A 150 -7.34 17.54 26.44
N TRP A 151 -6.09 17.04 26.35
CA TRP A 151 -5.75 15.62 26.54
C TRP A 151 -5.09 15.32 27.90
N TRP A 152 -4.70 16.35 28.66
CA TRP A 152 -3.89 16.19 29.88
C TRP A 152 -4.62 15.54 31.07
N ASP A 153 -5.94 15.45 31.02
CA ASP A 153 -6.76 14.71 31.98
C ASP A 153 -6.70 13.18 31.78
N LEU A 154 -6.16 12.70 30.66
CA LEU A 154 -5.89 11.28 30.44
C LEU A 154 -4.50 10.93 31.00
N GLU A 155 -4.43 10.04 31.99
CA GLU A 155 -3.19 9.70 32.68
C GLU A 155 -2.07 9.23 31.74
N TRP A 156 -2.42 8.48 30.69
CA TRP A 156 -1.46 7.97 29.71
C TRP A 156 -0.94 9.05 28.75
N SER A 157 -1.62 10.20 28.63
CA SER A 157 -1.26 11.26 27.69
C SER A 157 0.13 11.83 27.98
N ASN A 158 0.56 11.86 29.24
CA ASN A 158 1.89 12.36 29.62
C ASN A 158 3.06 11.49 29.09
N GLN A 159 2.78 10.24 28.71
CA GLN A 159 3.74 9.29 28.15
C GLN A 159 3.67 9.24 26.63
N ALA A 160 2.61 9.78 26.02
CA ALA A 160 2.46 9.86 24.58
C ALA A 160 3.30 11.01 24.01
N ILE A 161 3.66 10.89 22.74
CA ILE A 161 4.35 11.94 21.99
C ILE A 161 3.29 12.77 21.29
N HIS A 162 3.25 14.07 21.60
CA HIS A 162 2.31 15.01 20.99
C HIS A 162 3.03 15.80 19.90
N ILE A 163 2.51 15.75 18.67
CA ILE A 163 3.02 16.54 17.55
C ILE A 163 1.86 17.36 16.99
N VAL A 164 2.06 18.66 16.85
CA VAL A 164 0.99 19.60 16.49
C VAL A 164 1.29 20.23 15.14
N ALA A 165 0.33 20.16 14.23
CA ALA A 165 0.32 20.95 13.00
C ALA A 165 -1.12 21.14 12.53
N GLN A 166 -1.61 22.37 12.60
CA GLN A 166 -3.01 22.66 12.32
C GLN A 166 -3.39 22.34 10.86
N ASN A 167 -4.59 21.78 10.69
CA ASN A 167 -5.19 21.46 9.40
C ASN A 167 -4.30 20.58 8.50
N GLN A 168 -3.50 19.70 9.10
CA GLN A 168 -2.70 18.71 8.38
C GLN A 168 -3.32 17.32 8.45
N THR A 169 -3.07 16.53 7.41
CA THR A 169 -3.61 15.19 7.24
C THR A 169 -2.71 14.13 7.87
N LYS A 170 -3.25 12.93 8.13
CA LYS A 170 -2.51 11.76 8.61
C LYS A 170 -1.19 11.52 7.88
N TRP A 171 -1.24 11.47 6.56
CA TRP A 171 -0.08 11.17 5.72
C TRP A 171 0.94 12.32 5.68
N TRP A 172 0.49 13.57 5.87
CA TRP A 172 1.40 14.72 6.00
C TRP A 172 2.29 14.58 7.23
N PHE A 173 1.70 14.22 8.38
CA PHE A 173 2.43 13.95 9.62
C PHE A 173 3.35 12.75 9.46
N ALA A 174 2.81 11.64 8.96
CA ALA A 174 3.58 10.41 8.80
C ALA A 174 4.82 10.62 7.90
N LYS A 175 4.68 11.39 6.81
CA LYS A 175 5.80 11.73 5.92
C LYS A 175 6.91 12.50 6.63
N ARG A 176 6.58 13.38 7.59
CA ARG A 176 7.54 14.29 8.23
C ARG A 176 8.15 13.74 9.51
N PHE A 177 7.35 13.03 10.31
CA PHE A 177 7.74 12.63 11.66
C PHE A 177 8.01 11.13 11.81
N LEU A 178 7.56 10.30 10.86
CA LEU A 178 7.84 8.87 10.86
C LEU A 178 8.91 8.51 9.82
N HIS A 179 10.00 9.26 9.79
CA HIS A 179 11.12 8.97 8.88
C HIS A 179 11.69 7.56 9.16
N PRO A 180 12.05 6.74 8.14
CA PRO A 180 12.46 5.35 8.36
C PRO A 180 13.64 5.19 9.33
N ALA A 181 14.59 6.12 9.34
CA ALA A 181 15.71 6.12 10.30
C ALA A 181 15.27 6.35 11.76
N VAL A 182 14.17 7.07 11.99
CA VAL A 182 13.61 7.39 13.32
C VAL A 182 12.78 6.23 13.85
N VAL A 183 12.01 5.57 12.99
CA VAL A 183 11.13 4.46 13.38
C VAL A 183 11.76 3.07 13.20
N SER A 184 13.05 3.01 12.84
CA SER A 184 13.79 1.76 12.58
C SER A 184 13.87 0.80 13.78
N ILE A 185 13.60 1.29 14.98
CA ILE A 185 13.59 0.49 16.22
C ILE A 185 12.26 -0.24 16.46
N TYR A 186 11.21 0.07 15.70
CA TYR A 186 9.89 -0.55 15.83
C TYR A 186 9.73 -1.68 14.81
N ASP A 187 9.22 -2.82 15.26
CA ASP A 187 8.92 -3.97 14.41
C ASP A 187 7.72 -3.67 13.51
N TYR A 188 6.68 -3.06 14.10
CA TYR A 188 5.46 -2.67 13.42
C TYR A 188 5.07 -1.22 13.73
N VAL A 189 4.59 -0.52 12.69
CA VAL A 189 4.08 0.85 12.74
C VAL A 189 2.59 0.81 12.37
N PHE A 190 1.74 1.15 13.33
CA PHE A 190 0.30 1.29 13.18
C PHE A 190 0.01 2.76 12.88
N LEU A 191 -0.61 3.03 11.73
CA LEU A 191 -0.98 4.38 11.31
C LEU A 191 -2.49 4.47 11.14
N TRP A 192 -3.20 4.64 12.26
CA TRP A 192 -4.65 4.45 12.34
C TRP A 192 -5.40 5.77 12.35
N ASP A 193 -6.65 5.77 11.89
CA ASP A 193 -7.59 6.88 12.09
C ASP A 193 -8.18 6.84 13.51
N GLU A 194 -8.63 8.00 13.97
CA GLU A 194 -9.13 8.23 15.33
C GLU A 194 -10.57 7.76 15.58
N ASP A 195 -11.33 7.41 14.54
CA ASP A 195 -12.76 7.05 14.58
C ASP A 195 -13.00 5.53 14.51
N LEU A 196 -11.94 4.73 14.65
CA LEU A 196 -12.01 3.27 14.64
C LEU A 196 -12.54 2.69 15.96
N GLY A 197 -13.59 1.87 15.88
CA GLY A 197 -14.11 1.14 17.04
C GLY A 197 -13.28 -0.10 17.40
N VAL A 198 -12.77 -0.17 18.64
CA VAL A 198 -11.84 -1.24 19.09
C VAL A 198 -12.42 -2.23 20.11
N LYS A 199 -13.75 -2.26 20.30
CA LYS A 199 -14.40 -3.09 21.33
C LYS A 199 -13.94 -4.55 21.30
N ASN A 200 -13.91 -5.15 20.11
CA ASN A 200 -13.56 -6.55 19.86
C ASN A 200 -12.10 -6.75 19.39
N PHE A 201 -11.29 -5.69 19.42
CA PHE A 201 -9.89 -5.74 18.99
C PHE A 201 -8.97 -6.09 20.15
N ASP A 202 -7.97 -6.91 19.84
CA ASP A 202 -6.90 -7.33 20.75
C ASP A 202 -5.55 -7.19 20.00
N PRO A 203 -4.70 -6.23 20.39
CA PRO A 203 -3.45 -5.95 19.68
C PRO A 203 -2.44 -7.11 19.76
N ARG A 204 -2.43 -7.85 20.86
CA ARG A 204 -1.53 -8.99 21.05
C ARG A 204 -1.86 -10.10 20.08
N ARG A 205 -3.12 -10.52 20.09
CA ARG A 205 -3.62 -11.56 19.20
C ARG A 205 -3.48 -11.14 17.74
N TYR A 206 -3.70 -9.88 17.42
CA TYR A 206 -3.47 -9.36 16.09
C TYR A 206 -2.00 -9.52 15.66
N LEU A 207 -1.06 -9.05 16.48
CA LEU A 207 0.37 -9.16 16.18
C LEU A 207 0.85 -10.61 16.08
N ASP A 208 0.32 -11.52 16.88
CA ASP A 208 0.64 -12.95 16.78
C ASP A 208 0.26 -13.52 15.40
N ILE A 209 -0.89 -13.10 14.86
CA ILE A 209 -1.31 -13.49 13.51
C ILE A 209 -0.39 -12.87 12.46
N VAL A 210 -0.12 -11.57 12.54
CA VAL A 210 0.73 -10.85 11.58
C VAL A 210 2.13 -11.47 11.51
N ARG A 211 2.73 -11.77 12.66
CA ARG A 211 4.05 -12.41 12.77
C ARG A 211 4.04 -13.83 12.21
N LEU A 212 3.07 -14.65 12.62
CA LEU A 212 2.96 -16.04 12.17
C LEU A 212 2.79 -16.13 10.65
N GLU A 213 1.94 -15.27 10.08
CA GLU A 213 1.65 -15.24 8.65
C GLU A 213 2.70 -14.48 7.84
N GLY A 214 3.67 -13.83 8.51
CA GLY A 214 4.73 -13.06 7.91
C GLY A 214 4.23 -11.86 7.09
N LEU A 215 3.13 -11.22 7.50
CA LEU A 215 2.54 -10.11 6.77
C LEU A 215 3.38 -8.83 6.94
N GLU A 216 3.76 -8.23 5.80
CA GLU A 216 4.52 -6.98 5.77
C GLU A 216 3.61 -5.75 5.88
N ILE A 217 2.40 -5.84 5.32
CA ILE A 217 1.34 -4.82 5.42
C ILE A 217 0.05 -5.54 5.75
N SER A 218 -0.66 -5.05 6.75
CA SER A 218 -1.92 -5.65 7.22
C SER A 218 -2.86 -4.61 7.81
N GLN A 219 -4.11 -4.99 8.02
CA GLN A 219 -5.06 -4.24 8.84
C GLN A 219 -5.96 -5.23 9.59
N PRO A 220 -6.52 -4.86 10.76
CA PRO A 220 -7.60 -5.63 11.39
C PRO A 220 -8.83 -5.66 10.49
N ALA A 221 -9.64 -6.71 10.61
CA ALA A 221 -10.90 -6.80 9.89
C ALA A 221 -12.00 -6.00 10.60
N LEU A 222 -12.87 -5.35 9.83
CA LEU A 222 -13.96 -4.51 10.32
C LEU A 222 -15.18 -5.33 10.73
N ASP A 223 -15.96 -4.78 11.65
CA ASP A 223 -17.25 -5.37 12.00
C ASP A 223 -18.19 -5.31 10.80
N PRO A 224 -18.88 -6.40 10.41
CA PRO A 224 -19.83 -6.39 9.31
C PRO A 224 -20.99 -5.40 9.48
N ASN A 225 -21.24 -4.93 10.70
CA ASN A 225 -22.28 -3.97 11.01
C ASN A 225 -21.77 -2.51 11.07
N SER A 226 -20.50 -2.25 10.76
CA SER A 226 -19.97 -0.90 10.67
C SER A 226 -20.62 -0.13 9.51
N THR A 227 -20.86 1.17 9.71
CA THR A 227 -21.48 2.07 8.72
C THR A 227 -20.54 2.41 7.56
N ASP A 228 -19.25 2.49 7.83
CA ASP A 228 -18.23 3.02 6.93
C ASP A 228 -17.35 1.90 6.37
N ILE A 229 -17.94 1.05 5.55
CA ILE A 229 -17.22 -0.05 4.88
C ILE A 229 -17.15 0.25 3.37
N HIS A 230 -15.95 0.58 2.89
CA HIS A 230 -15.74 0.88 1.47
C HIS A 230 -15.38 -0.36 0.64
N HIS A 231 -14.67 -1.33 1.22
CA HIS A 231 -14.18 -2.49 0.49
C HIS A 231 -14.49 -3.81 1.19
N ARG A 232 -15.17 -4.74 0.51
CA ARG A 232 -15.63 -6.00 1.12
C ARG A 232 -14.53 -6.91 1.66
N ILE A 233 -13.30 -6.79 1.15
CA ILE A 233 -12.15 -7.56 1.64
C ILE A 233 -11.79 -7.23 3.10
N THR A 234 -12.16 -6.04 3.59
CA THR A 234 -11.87 -5.57 4.94
C THR A 234 -12.89 -6.09 5.96
N ILE A 235 -14.05 -6.57 5.51
CA ILE A 235 -15.13 -7.09 6.37
C ILE A 235 -14.71 -8.41 7.03
N ARG A 236 -14.86 -8.50 8.36
CA ARG A 236 -14.61 -9.72 9.12
C ARG A 236 -15.45 -10.92 8.66
N ALA A 237 -14.79 -11.96 8.14
CA ALA A 237 -15.40 -13.26 7.95
C ALA A 237 -15.20 -14.13 9.19
N ARG A 238 -16.29 -14.53 9.86
CA ARG A 238 -16.24 -15.29 11.12
C ARG A 238 -15.53 -16.65 11.00
N THR A 239 -15.49 -17.22 9.81
CA THR A 239 -14.89 -18.53 9.51
C THR A 239 -13.42 -18.45 9.10
N LYS A 240 -12.86 -17.24 8.92
CA LYS A 240 -11.50 -17.05 8.44
C LYS A 240 -10.66 -16.30 9.47
N LYS A 241 -9.39 -16.71 9.56
CA LYS A 241 -8.39 -16.03 10.38
C LYS A 241 -7.82 -14.78 9.68
N LEU A 242 -7.72 -14.82 8.36
CA LEU A 242 -7.15 -13.78 7.51
C LEU A 242 -7.87 -13.71 6.17
N HIS A 243 -7.87 -12.54 5.54
CA HIS A 243 -8.40 -12.35 4.18
C HIS A 243 -7.24 -11.97 3.24
N ARG A 244 -6.95 -12.84 2.27
CA ARG A 244 -6.00 -12.52 1.18
C ARG A 244 -6.71 -12.07 -0.08
N ARG A 245 -7.93 -12.55 -0.31
CA ARG A 245 -8.74 -12.18 -1.47
C ARG A 245 -10.22 -12.19 -1.15
N VAL A 246 -10.99 -11.45 -1.95
CA VAL A 246 -12.45 -11.48 -1.98
C VAL A 246 -12.95 -11.87 -3.36
N TYR A 247 -14.09 -12.55 -3.38
CA TYR A 247 -14.82 -12.87 -4.60
C TYR A 247 -16.11 -12.07 -4.60
N ASP A 248 -16.31 -11.30 -5.66
CA ASP A 248 -17.51 -10.50 -5.77
C ASP A 248 -17.99 -10.36 -7.21
N SER A 249 -19.21 -10.82 -7.45
CA SER A 249 -19.92 -10.64 -8.70
C SER A 249 -20.87 -9.43 -8.68
N ARG A 250 -21.10 -8.81 -7.51
CA ARG A 250 -22.11 -7.76 -7.28
C ARG A 250 -21.46 -6.51 -6.67
N GLY A 251 -21.39 -5.41 -7.43
CA GLY A 251 -20.81 -4.14 -6.98
C GLY A 251 -20.15 -3.39 -8.13
N SER A 252 -19.52 -2.24 -7.83
CA SER A 252 -18.74 -1.45 -8.80
C SER A 252 -17.43 -2.15 -9.20
N THR A 253 -16.82 -2.93 -8.31
CA THR A 253 -15.61 -3.73 -8.57
C THR A 253 -15.95 -5.21 -8.61
N LYS A 254 -15.75 -5.85 -9.77
CA LYS A 254 -15.95 -7.30 -9.95
C LYS A 254 -14.64 -8.04 -9.65
N CYS A 255 -14.66 -8.91 -8.64
CA CYS A 255 -13.50 -9.72 -8.25
C CYS A 255 -13.71 -11.17 -8.67
N SER A 256 -12.87 -11.62 -9.58
CA SER A 256 -12.84 -12.99 -10.15
C SER A 256 -11.51 -13.67 -9.85
N ASP A 257 -11.32 -14.91 -10.30
CA ASP A 257 -10.02 -15.60 -10.20
C ASP A 257 -8.91 -14.89 -11.00
N ALA A 258 -9.25 -14.12 -12.03
CA ALA A 258 -8.26 -13.34 -12.79
C ALA A 258 -7.88 -12.00 -12.12
N SER A 259 -8.54 -11.64 -11.00
CA SER A 259 -8.39 -10.35 -10.34
C SER A 259 -7.27 -10.40 -9.28
N GLU A 260 -6.04 -10.13 -9.71
CA GLU A 260 -4.85 -10.16 -8.84
C GLU A 260 -4.53 -8.81 -8.17
N GLY A 261 -5.15 -7.72 -8.62
CA GLY A 261 -4.92 -6.38 -8.09
C GLY A 261 -5.85 -5.98 -6.92
N PRO A 262 -5.55 -4.86 -6.25
CA PRO A 262 -6.46 -4.27 -5.28
C PRO A 262 -7.74 -3.75 -5.96
N PRO A 263 -8.89 -3.71 -5.25
CA PRO A 263 -9.09 -4.17 -3.87
C PRO A 263 -9.37 -5.68 -3.77
N CYS A 264 -9.28 -6.44 -4.86
CA CYS A 264 -9.68 -7.86 -4.89
C CYS A 264 -8.74 -8.79 -4.15
N THR A 265 -7.42 -8.52 -4.22
CA THR A 265 -6.37 -9.35 -3.63
C THR A 265 -5.35 -8.47 -2.91
N GLY A 266 -4.93 -8.87 -1.71
CA GLY A 266 -3.84 -8.24 -0.97
C GLY A 266 -4.06 -6.76 -0.62
N PHE A 267 -5.29 -6.36 -0.31
CA PHE A 267 -5.66 -4.96 -0.08
C PHE A 267 -5.67 -4.58 1.40
N VAL A 268 -5.09 -3.41 1.69
CA VAL A 268 -5.12 -2.77 3.00
C VAL A 268 -5.61 -1.35 2.80
N GLU A 269 -6.69 -1.02 3.52
CA GLU A 269 -7.35 0.27 3.42
C GLU A 269 -6.58 1.33 4.19
N GLY A 270 -6.72 2.58 3.74
CA GLY A 270 -5.97 3.71 4.28
C GLY A 270 -6.24 3.99 5.76
N MET A 271 -7.37 3.54 6.33
CA MET A 271 -7.79 3.94 7.68
C MET A 271 -7.08 3.24 8.83
N ALA A 272 -6.76 1.95 8.69
CA ALA A 272 -6.15 1.16 9.76
C ALA A 272 -4.90 0.36 9.33
N PRO A 273 -4.01 0.90 8.46
CA PRO A 273 -2.86 0.15 8.01
C PRO A 273 -1.84 -0.07 9.13
N VAL A 274 -1.22 -1.23 9.07
CA VAL A 274 -0.09 -1.65 9.91
C VAL A 274 1.03 -2.09 8.98
N PHE A 275 2.21 -1.53 9.18
CA PHE A 275 3.39 -1.77 8.36
C PHE A 275 4.47 -2.43 9.20
N SER A 276 5.14 -3.43 8.65
CA SER A 276 6.45 -3.82 9.15
C SER A 276 7.46 -2.68 8.92
N ARG A 277 8.60 -2.75 9.59
CA ARG A 277 9.73 -1.83 9.35
C ARG A 277 10.13 -1.73 7.87
N LEU A 278 10.22 -2.86 7.16
CA LEU A 278 10.65 -2.88 5.76
C LEU A 278 9.57 -2.33 4.84
N ALA A 279 8.31 -2.68 5.09
CA ALA A 279 7.20 -2.14 4.33
C ALA A 279 7.09 -0.63 4.53
N TRP A 280 7.21 -0.15 5.78
CA TRP A 280 7.17 1.28 6.07
C TRP A 280 8.30 2.03 5.38
N TYR A 281 9.52 1.48 5.33
CA TYR A 281 10.62 2.08 4.57
C TYR A 281 10.22 2.33 3.11
N CYS A 282 9.64 1.34 2.43
CA CYS A 282 9.16 1.49 1.06
C CYS A 282 7.98 2.48 0.98
N THR A 283 6.96 2.33 1.83
CA THR A 283 5.76 3.17 1.81
C THR A 283 6.10 4.64 2.08
N TRP A 284 7.04 4.92 2.98
CA TRP A 284 7.48 6.28 3.25
C TRP A 284 8.07 6.98 2.02
N HIS A 285 8.81 6.24 1.18
CA HIS A 285 9.33 6.76 -0.09
C HIS A 285 8.26 6.85 -1.17
N LEU A 286 7.23 6.00 -1.10
CA LEU A 286 6.06 6.07 -1.98
C LEU A 286 5.24 7.33 -1.72
N ILE A 287 5.10 7.76 -0.46
CA ILE A 287 4.40 8.99 -0.07
C ILE A 287 5.16 10.20 -0.63
N GLN A 288 4.54 10.91 -1.57
CA GLN A 288 5.05 12.16 -2.10
C GLN A 288 4.70 13.35 -1.20
N ASN A 289 5.45 14.45 -1.31
CA ASN A 289 5.25 15.64 -0.48
C ASN A 289 3.94 16.38 -0.78
N ASP A 290 3.44 16.26 -2.01
CA ASP A 290 2.17 16.80 -2.52
C ASP A 290 0.98 15.85 -2.28
N LEU A 291 1.24 14.54 -2.08
CA LEU A 291 0.22 13.52 -1.78
C LEU A 291 -0.20 13.52 -0.30
N VAL A 292 -0.44 14.71 0.25
CA VAL A 292 -0.71 14.90 1.69
C VAL A 292 -1.99 14.21 2.13
N HIS A 293 -3.03 14.18 1.31
CA HIS A 293 -4.32 13.58 1.67
C HIS A 293 -4.34 12.05 1.60
N GLY A 294 -3.35 11.42 0.93
CA GLY A 294 -3.27 9.96 0.77
C GLY A 294 -4.36 9.24 -0.03
N TRP A 295 -5.26 9.96 -0.73
CA TRP A 295 -6.26 9.32 -1.60
C TRP A 295 -5.60 8.43 -2.66
N GLY A 296 -6.10 7.19 -2.78
CA GLY A 296 -5.60 6.18 -3.71
C GLY A 296 -4.25 5.55 -3.33
N MET A 297 -3.70 5.88 -2.15
CA MET A 297 -2.44 5.30 -1.68
C MET A 297 -2.57 3.82 -1.32
N ASP A 298 -3.72 3.44 -0.75
CA ASP A 298 -4.16 2.07 -0.48
C ASP A 298 -4.07 1.15 -1.72
N MET A 299 -4.33 1.69 -2.91
CA MET A 299 -4.17 0.97 -4.18
C MET A 299 -2.70 0.72 -4.57
N LYS A 300 -1.75 1.41 -3.95
CA LYS A 300 -0.31 1.30 -4.23
C LYS A 300 0.48 0.66 -3.08
N LEU A 301 -0.09 0.53 -1.88
CA LEU A 301 0.62 -0.08 -0.74
C LEU A 301 1.12 -1.49 -1.04
N GLY A 302 0.41 -2.26 -1.87
CA GLY A 302 0.80 -3.61 -2.27
C GLY A 302 2.19 -3.72 -2.92
N TYR A 303 2.70 -2.67 -3.56
CA TYR A 303 4.07 -2.66 -4.10
C TYR A 303 5.13 -2.82 -3.00
N CYS A 304 4.84 -2.31 -1.80
CA CYS A 304 5.74 -2.36 -0.65
C CYS A 304 5.61 -3.63 0.19
N ALA A 305 4.64 -4.50 -0.11
CA ALA A 305 4.49 -5.80 0.54
C ALA A 305 5.41 -6.89 -0.09
N GLN A 306 6.03 -6.62 -1.25
CA GLN A 306 6.81 -7.59 -2.02
C GLN A 306 8.29 -7.68 -1.63
N VAL A 307 8.77 -6.80 -0.74
CA VAL A 307 10.21 -6.57 -0.45
C VAL A 307 10.93 -7.83 0.06
N ARG A 308 10.21 -8.85 0.55
CA ARG A 308 10.83 -10.10 0.98
C ARG A 308 11.32 -10.99 -0.17
N TYR A 309 10.75 -10.89 -1.37
CA TYR A 309 11.11 -11.76 -2.50
C TYR A 309 12.43 -11.37 -3.17
N SER A 310 12.76 -10.08 -3.22
CA SER A 310 13.99 -9.61 -3.89
C SER A 310 15.26 -9.95 -3.12
N HIS A 311 15.22 -9.97 -1.77
CA HIS A 311 16.39 -10.31 -0.95
C HIS A 311 16.71 -11.82 -0.95
N LEU A 312 15.69 -12.67 -1.10
CA LEU A 312 15.86 -14.12 -1.29
C LEU A 312 16.42 -14.48 -2.67
N ILE A 313 16.01 -13.75 -3.71
CA ILE A 313 16.54 -13.95 -5.08
C ILE A 313 17.99 -13.45 -5.20
N LEU A 314 18.38 -12.38 -4.50
CA LEU A 314 19.77 -11.91 -4.54
C LEU A 314 20.73 -12.92 -3.88
N ASN A 315 20.33 -13.52 -2.75
CA ASN A 315 21.13 -14.56 -2.10
C ASN A 315 21.17 -15.87 -2.91
N GLN A 316 20.09 -16.26 -3.59
CA GLN A 316 20.14 -17.41 -4.51
C GLN A 316 20.98 -17.13 -5.75
N ARG A 317 20.93 -15.92 -6.31
CA ARG A 317 21.80 -15.54 -7.45
C ARG A 317 23.26 -15.52 -7.06
N ILE A 318 23.62 -15.02 -5.88
CA ILE A 318 24.99 -15.05 -5.35
C ILE A 318 25.44 -16.49 -5.06
N LEU A 319 24.56 -17.35 -4.52
CA LEU A 319 24.87 -18.76 -4.28
C LEU A 319 25.07 -19.53 -5.60
N ILE A 320 24.23 -19.29 -6.61
CA ILE A 320 24.38 -19.86 -7.96
C ILE A 320 25.66 -19.35 -8.62
N TRP A 321 26.00 -18.07 -8.46
CA TRP A 321 27.25 -17.50 -8.99
C TRP A 321 28.48 -18.09 -8.31
N LEU A 322 28.47 -18.25 -6.98
CA LEU A 322 29.54 -18.88 -6.21
C LEU A 322 29.68 -20.38 -6.57
N MET A 323 28.58 -21.11 -6.74
CA MET A 323 28.60 -22.50 -7.19
C MET A 323 29.12 -22.64 -8.62
N CYS A 324 28.72 -21.76 -9.54
CA CYS A 324 29.27 -21.74 -10.90
C CYS A 324 30.77 -21.39 -10.92
N LEU A 325 31.24 -20.49 -10.05
CA LEU A 325 32.66 -20.16 -9.93
C LEU A 325 33.48 -21.34 -9.37
N PHE A 326 32.93 -22.07 -8.41
CA PHE A 326 33.55 -23.27 -7.84
C PHE A 326 33.62 -24.44 -8.84
N LEU A 327 32.54 -24.64 -9.59
CA LEU A 327 32.50 -25.67 -10.65
C LEU A 327 33.42 -25.30 -11.82
N TYR A 328 33.50 -24.02 -12.20
CA TYR A 328 34.43 -23.57 -13.24
C TYR A 328 35.90 -23.72 -12.80
N LYS A 329 36.24 -23.41 -11.54
CA LYS A 329 37.58 -23.67 -10.99
C LYS A 329 37.92 -25.16 -10.88
N CYS A 330 36.95 -26.03 -10.53
CA CYS A 330 37.17 -27.47 -10.52
C CYS A 330 37.37 -28.04 -11.94
N PHE A 331 36.68 -27.50 -12.95
CA PHE A 331 36.77 -28.01 -14.31
C PHE A 331 38.03 -27.51 -15.05
N VAL A 332 38.50 -26.29 -14.72
CA VAL A 332 39.71 -25.70 -15.34
C VAL A 332 41.00 -26.19 -14.67
N SER A 333 40.96 -26.70 -13.44
CA SER A 333 42.16 -27.17 -12.73
C SER A 333 42.53 -28.64 -12.94
N ASN A 334 41.76 -29.41 -13.74
CA ASN A 334 41.98 -30.85 -13.95
C ASN A 334 42.43 -31.24 -15.36
N ASN A 335 42.89 -30.29 -16.17
CA ASN A 335 43.60 -30.61 -17.40
C ASN A 335 44.96 -29.93 -17.34
N VAL A 336 46.03 -30.74 -17.24
CA VAL A 336 47.42 -30.53 -17.72
C VAL A 336 48.42 -31.34 -16.85
N PHE A 337 48.62 -32.64 -17.17
CA PHE A 337 49.86 -33.26 -17.69
C PHE A 337 49.93 -34.79 -17.43
N LYS A 338 50.75 -35.43 -18.26
CA LYS A 338 50.73 -36.80 -18.77
C LYS A 338 51.90 -37.62 -18.20
N THR A 339 51.82 -38.95 -18.42
CA THR A 339 52.88 -39.98 -18.49
C THR A 339 53.65 -40.38 -17.23
N GLU A 340 53.55 -41.66 -16.82
CA GLU A 340 54.60 -42.68 -17.05
C GLU A 340 54.12 -44.11 -16.75
N LEU A 341 54.74 -45.07 -17.44
CA LEU A 341 54.58 -46.51 -17.32
C LEU A 341 55.13 -47.03 -15.97
N ASP A 342 54.56 -48.11 -15.43
CA ASP A 342 55.39 -49.26 -15.05
C ASP A 342 54.62 -50.60 -15.00
N SER A 343 55.40 -51.67 -15.20
CA SER A 343 55.00 -53.04 -15.55
C SER A 343 54.91 -54.01 -14.34
N SER A 344 54.44 -55.25 -14.63
CA SER A 344 54.38 -56.49 -13.82
C SER A 344 53.13 -56.66 -12.94
N ASN A 345 52.31 -57.73 -13.05
CA ASN A 345 52.47 -59.11 -13.53
C ASN A 345 51.34 -59.56 -14.46
#